data_AF-A0A2M8Y8X0-F1
#
_entry.id   AF-A0A2M8Y8X0-F1
#
_cell.length_a   1.000
_cell.length_b   1.000
_cell.length_c   1.000
_cell.angle_alpha   90.00
_cell.angle_beta   90.00
_cell.angle_gamma   90.00
#
_symmetry.space_group_name_H-M   'P 1'
#
loop_
_entity.id
_entity.type
_entity.pdbx_description
1 polymer ?
#
loop_
_entity_poly.entity_id
_entity_poly.type
_entity_poly.pdbx_seq_one_letter_code
_entity_poly.pdbx_strand_id
1 'polypeptide(L)'
;MKTWILAGTLGVCALLANAQSLPDSQTVVIPGGRLQTIELPPQRHFMNAETFAPFRGGYELSNGQVLHLRNIGSIGAIMYARIDDQEEHRIVASGSHSFVALDRQLAVRIDLRNDGSVGGEVLMQMPAEKLASGDIVPAHVQSMGLALR
;
A
#
# COMPACT_ATOMS: atom_id res chain seq x y z
N MET A 1 -39.75 -39.92 34.84
CA MET A 1 -40.67 -39.07 35.62
C MET A 1 -39.97 -38.61 36.89
N LYS A 2 -39.70 -37.30 37.04
CA LYS A 2 -39.47 -36.62 38.33
C LYS A 2 -39.59 -35.11 38.10
N THR A 3 -40.67 -34.53 38.59
CA THR A 3 -40.99 -33.09 38.60
C THR A 3 -40.58 -32.47 39.95
N TRP A 4 -40.99 -31.20 40.18
CA TRP A 4 -40.87 -30.33 41.38
C TRP A 4 -39.71 -29.31 41.25
N ILE A 5 -39.85 -28.10 40.68
CA ILE A 5 -40.76 -26.93 40.83
C ILE A 5 -40.26 -25.90 41.89
N LEU A 6 -40.42 -24.62 41.52
CA LEU A 6 -40.45 -23.37 42.33
C LEU A 6 -39.07 -22.71 42.58
N ALA A 7 -38.86 -21.39 42.52
CA ALA A 7 -39.73 -20.24 42.26
C ALA A 7 -38.88 -18.96 42.09
N GLY A 8 -39.41 -18.00 41.30
CA GLY A 8 -39.34 -16.55 41.57
C GLY A 8 -37.99 -15.86 41.34
N THR A 9 -37.90 -14.63 40.82
CA THR A 9 -38.90 -13.56 40.72
C THR A 9 -38.30 -12.40 39.91
N LEU A 10 -39.17 -11.65 39.22
CA LEU A 10 -39.10 -10.20 38.97
C LEU A 10 -37.99 -9.64 38.05
N GLY A 11 -38.45 -8.99 36.98
CA GLY A 11 -37.64 -8.05 36.22
C GLY A 11 -38.28 -7.61 34.91
N VAL A 12 -39.48 -7.01 34.96
CA VAL A 12 -39.95 -6.19 33.84
C VAL A 12 -39.12 -4.92 33.84
N CYS A 13 -38.23 -4.79 32.86
CA CYS A 13 -37.59 -3.51 32.55
C CYS A 13 -37.86 -3.16 31.09
N ALA A 14 -38.12 -1.88 30.92
CA ALA A 14 -38.82 -1.25 29.82
C ALA A 14 -38.05 -1.26 28.48
N LEU A 15 -38.83 -1.04 27.42
CA LEU A 15 -38.40 -0.62 26.10
C LEU A 15 -37.39 0.54 26.20
N LEU A 16 -36.15 0.30 25.77
CA LEU A 16 -35.29 1.34 25.21
C LEU A 16 -34.53 0.74 24.04
N ALA A 17 -35.01 1.09 22.85
CA ALA A 17 -34.23 1.02 21.62
C ALA A 17 -32.92 1.80 21.84
N ASN A 18 -31.83 1.07 21.99
CA ASN A 18 -30.51 1.60 21.74
C ASN A 18 -29.99 0.80 20.56
N ALA A 19 -30.00 1.44 19.38
CA ALA A 19 -29.16 1.07 18.28
C ALA A 19 -27.71 1.11 18.79
N GLN A 20 -27.21 -0.02 19.27
CA GLN A 20 -25.80 -0.14 19.62
C GLN A 20 -25.05 -0.24 18.30
N SER A 21 -24.64 0.94 17.86
CA SER A 21 -23.60 1.18 16.87
C SER A 21 -22.57 0.07 16.89
N LEU A 22 -22.31 -0.46 15.70
CA LEU A 22 -21.13 -1.26 15.38
C LEU A 22 -19.93 -0.68 16.16
N PRO A 23 -19.14 -1.51 16.86
CA PRO A 23 -17.98 -1.03 17.57
C PRO A 23 -17.15 -0.18 16.62
N ASP A 24 -17.01 1.07 17.02
CA ASP A 24 -16.15 2.10 16.47
C ASP A 24 -14.91 1.39 15.92
N SER A 25 -14.77 1.40 14.59
CA SER A 25 -13.54 0.95 13.93
C SER A 25 -12.44 1.73 14.60
N GLN A 26 -11.78 1.08 15.55
CA GLN A 26 -10.65 1.63 16.28
C GLN A 26 -9.62 1.97 15.23
N THR A 27 -9.67 3.22 14.80
CA THR A 27 -8.66 3.83 13.97
C THR A 27 -7.50 3.98 14.92
N VAL A 28 -6.71 2.92 14.99
CA VAL A 28 -5.45 2.90 15.69
C VAL A 28 -4.59 3.89 14.93
N VAL A 29 -4.52 5.11 15.45
CA VAL A 29 -3.52 6.10 15.03
C VAL A 29 -2.18 5.53 15.45
N ILE A 30 -1.53 4.82 14.53
CA ILE A 30 -0.16 4.34 14.71
C ILE A 30 0.74 5.59 14.65
N PRO A 31 1.33 6.03 15.77
CA PRO A 31 2.27 7.14 15.78
C PRO A 31 3.61 6.57 15.29
N GLY A 32 3.85 6.64 13.98
CA GLY A 32 5.09 6.14 13.42
C GLY A 32 5.10 6.14 11.91
N GLY A 33 5.45 7.28 11.31
CA GLY A 33 6.29 7.40 10.11
C GLY A 33 6.00 6.53 8.87
N ARG A 34 4.82 5.92 8.73
CA ARG A 34 4.44 5.19 7.51
C ARG A 34 3.69 6.16 6.61
N LEU A 35 4.21 6.33 5.40
CA LEU A 35 3.61 7.10 4.32
C LEU A 35 2.26 6.46 3.95
N GLN A 36 1.18 6.95 4.55
CA GLN A 36 -0.19 6.46 4.32
C GLN A 36 -0.83 7.03 3.04
N THR A 37 -0.17 7.98 2.39
CA THR A 37 -0.68 8.69 1.21
C THR A 37 0.42 8.84 0.17
N ILE A 38 0.14 8.45 -1.07
CA ILE A 38 1.02 8.72 -2.21
C ILE A 38 0.69 10.13 -2.70
N GLU A 39 1.43 11.11 -2.19
CA GLU A 39 1.32 12.50 -2.66
C GLU A 39 2.36 12.77 -3.74
N LEU A 40 1.94 13.46 -4.81
CA LEU A 40 2.87 13.90 -5.84
C LEU A 40 3.75 15.02 -5.25
N PRO A 41 5.09 14.94 -5.39
CA PRO A 41 5.97 15.93 -4.78
C PRO A 41 5.70 17.34 -5.35
N PRO A 42 5.75 18.39 -4.51
CA PRO A 42 5.52 19.78 -4.94
C PRO A 42 6.57 20.27 -5.95
N GLN A 43 7.75 19.64 -5.97
CA GLN A 43 8.79 19.86 -6.97
C GLN A 43 9.23 18.52 -7.56
N ARG A 44 9.15 18.39 -8.88
CA ARG A 44 9.67 17.21 -9.58
C ARG A 44 11.18 17.26 -9.51
N HIS A 45 11.80 16.21 -9.00
CA HIS A 45 13.24 16.05 -9.11
C HIS A 45 13.55 15.69 -10.57
N PHE A 46 14.36 16.51 -11.24
CA PHE A 46 14.77 16.18 -12.60
C PHE A 46 15.75 15.00 -12.54
N MET A 47 15.38 13.90 -13.17
CA MET A 47 16.23 12.73 -13.30
C MET A 47 16.37 12.36 -14.78
N ASN A 48 17.61 12.24 -15.25
CA ASN A 48 17.91 11.83 -16.62
C ASN A 48 18.13 10.31 -16.71
N ALA A 49 18.32 9.80 -17.93
CA ALA A 49 18.52 8.37 -18.17
C ALA A 49 19.74 7.80 -17.45
N GLU A 50 20.83 8.57 -17.38
CA GLU A 50 22.11 8.14 -16.84
C GLU A 50 22.06 8.03 -15.31
N THR A 51 21.46 9.02 -14.64
CA THR A 51 21.22 9.01 -13.20
C THR A 51 20.22 7.93 -12.81
N PHE A 52 19.23 7.63 -13.67
CA PHE A 52 18.29 6.53 -13.44
C PHE A 52 18.87 5.14 -13.74
N ALA A 53 19.93 5.06 -14.56
CA ALA A 53 20.46 3.78 -15.06
C ALA A 53 20.75 2.73 -13.98
N PRO A 54 21.28 3.09 -12.78
CA PRO A 54 21.52 2.13 -11.69
C PRO A 54 20.26 1.51 -11.08
N PHE A 55 19.11 2.17 -11.21
CA PHE A 55 17.82 1.71 -10.67
C PHE A 55 17.02 0.82 -11.64
N ARG A 56 17.57 0.56 -12.83
CA ARG A 56 16.89 -0.26 -13.83
C ARG A 56 17.09 -1.73 -13.52
N GLY A 57 16.01 -2.49 -13.62
CA GLY A 57 16.05 -3.93 -13.37
C GLY A 57 14.73 -4.47 -12.85
N GLY A 58 14.77 -5.74 -12.45
CA GLY A 58 13.71 -6.40 -11.71
C GLY A 58 14.09 -6.52 -10.24
N TYR A 59 13.16 -6.21 -9.36
CA TYR A 59 13.31 -6.32 -7.92
C TYR A 59 12.22 -7.21 -7.36
N GLU A 60 12.61 -8.25 -6.62
CA GLU A 60 11.65 -9.10 -5.93
C GLU A 60 11.04 -8.34 -4.75
N LEU A 61 9.73 -8.40 -4.62
CA LEU A 61 8.95 -7.84 -3.53
C LEU A 61 8.67 -8.92 -2.48
N SER A 62 8.44 -8.52 -1.24
CA SER A 62 8.18 -9.41 -0.11
C SER A 62 6.93 -10.30 -0.29
N ASN A 63 6.04 -9.96 -1.22
CA ASN A 63 4.86 -10.75 -1.56
C ASN A 63 5.12 -11.77 -2.70
N GLY A 64 6.36 -11.88 -3.19
CA GLY A 64 6.75 -12.79 -4.27
C GLY A 64 6.61 -12.21 -5.68
N GLN A 65 6.08 -11.00 -5.82
CA GLN A 65 5.97 -10.29 -7.10
C GLN A 65 7.30 -9.64 -7.50
N VAL A 66 7.43 -9.23 -8.76
CA VAL A 66 8.61 -8.53 -9.28
C VAL A 66 8.26 -7.12 -9.73
N LEU A 67 8.90 -6.11 -9.13
CA LEU A 67 8.90 -4.73 -9.61
C LEU A 67 9.92 -4.58 -10.73
N HIS A 68 9.47 -4.22 -11.91
CA HIS A 68 10.29 -3.87 -13.07
C HIS A 68 10.39 -2.36 -13.23
N LEU A 69 11.62 -1.85 -13.24
CA LEU A 69 11.93 -0.45 -13.50
C LEU A 69 12.68 -0.30 -14.82
N ARG A 70 12.16 0.55 -15.69
CA ARG A 70 12.75 0.82 -17.01
C ARG A 70 12.59 2.28 -17.40
N ASN A 71 13.38 2.70 -18.38
CA ASN A 71 13.23 4.00 -19.00
C ASN A 71 13.22 3.88 -20.53
N ILE A 72 12.58 4.84 -21.17
CA ILE A 72 12.60 5.01 -22.62
C ILE A 72 13.21 6.38 -22.94
N GLY A 73 14.20 6.39 -23.83
CA GLY A 73 14.91 7.59 -24.28
C GLY A 73 16.11 7.96 -23.42
N SER A 74 17.09 8.62 -24.05
CA SER A 74 18.37 9.01 -23.44
C SER A 74 18.36 10.43 -22.87
N ILE A 75 17.57 11.34 -23.46
CA ILE A 75 17.46 12.75 -23.06
C ILE A 75 16.05 12.97 -22.50
N GLY A 76 15.92 13.30 -21.21
CA GLY A 76 14.61 13.46 -20.55
C GLY A 76 13.85 12.13 -20.41
N ALA A 77 14.57 11.08 -20.00
CA ALA A 77 14.07 9.71 -19.86
C ALA A 77 12.66 9.64 -19.29
N ILE A 78 11.74 9.06 -20.07
CA ILE A 78 10.44 8.69 -19.52
C ILE A 78 10.66 7.40 -18.74
N MET A 79 10.47 7.48 -17.43
CA MET A 79 10.65 6.36 -16.52
C MET A 79 9.32 5.65 -16.28
N TYR A 80 9.39 4.34 -16.14
CA TYR A 80 8.25 3.46 -15.98
C TYR A 80 8.51 2.43 -14.90
N ALA A 81 7.47 2.09 -14.17
CA ALA A 81 7.43 1.04 -13.17
C ALA A 81 6.27 0.08 -13.48
N ARG A 82 6.51 -1.22 -13.38
CA ARG A 82 5.49 -2.26 -13.56
C ARG A 82 5.68 -3.35 -12.51
N ILE A 83 4.60 -3.87 -11.95
CA ILE A 83 4.67 -5.00 -11.02
C ILE A 83 4.11 -6.23 -11.74
N ASP A 84 4.94 -7.26 -11.94
CA ASP A 84 4.64 -8.44 -12.76
C ASP A 84 3.98 -8.07 -14.11
N ASP A 85 2.75 -8.55 -14.33
CA ASP A 85 1.90 -8.37 -15.51
C ASP A 85 0.85 -7.25 -15.33
N GLN A 86 0.99 -6.39 -14.31
CA GLN A 86 0.09 -5.26 -14.10
C GLN A 86 0.33 -4.14 -15.13
N GLU A 87 -0.54 -3.13 -15.08
CA GLU A 87 -0.39 -1.91 -15.87
C GLU A 87 0.96 -1.23 -15.59
N GLU A 88 1.52 -0.61 -16.62
CA GLU A 88 2.75 0.12 -16.48
C GLU A 88 2.49 1.57 -16.09
N HIS A 89 3.09 1.97 -14.97
CA HIS A 89 2.92 3.29 -14.40
C HIS A 89 4.08 4.20 -14.81
N ARG A 90 3.77 5.37 -15.36
CA ARG A 90 4.78 6.39 -15.62
C ARG A 90 5.20 7.05 -14.31
N ILE A 91 6.48 6.97 -13.99
CA ILE A 91 7.04 7.49 -12.74
C ILE A 91 7.86 8.75 -12.96
N VAL A 92 7.94 9.56 -11.89
CA VAL A 92 8.83 10.72 -11.78
C VAL A 92 9.66 10.59 -10.51
N ALA A 93 10.88 11.12 -10.53
CA ALA A 93 11.70 11.18 -9.33
C ALA A 93 11.12 12.24 -8.37
N SER A 94 10.87 11.81 -7.13
CA SER A 94 10.58 12.69 -6.00
C SER A 94 11.84 12.99 -5.18
N GLY A 95 12.89 12.20 -5.34
CA GLY A 95 14.23 12.42 -4.79
C GLY A 95 15.27 11.55 -5.50
N SER A 96 16.50 11.50 -4.98
CA SER A 96 17.61 10.75 -5.61
C SER A 96 17.38 9.24 -5.67
N HIS A 97 16.61 8.69 -4.73
CA HIS A 97 16.35 7.26 -4.54
C HIS A 97 14.85 6.95 -4.50
N SER A 98 14.00 7.94 -4.78
CA SER A 98 12.57 7.88 -4.58
C SER A 98 11.82 8.28 -5.83
N PHE A 99 10.82 7.49 -6.17
CA PHE A 99 10.03 7.58 -7.39
C PHE A 99 8.55 7.53 -7.05
N VAL A 100 7.74 8.30 -7.76
CA VAL A 100 6.29 8.34 -7.59
C VAL A 100 5.65 8.27 -8.96
N ALA A 101 4.64 7.42 -9.10
CA ALA A 101 3.84 7.34 -10.31
C ALA A 101 2.96 8.58 -10.47
N LEU A 102 2.82 9.04 -11.71
CA LEU A 102 2.04 10.23 -12.03
C LEU A 102 0.54 10.08 -11.70
N ASP A 103 0.05 8.85 -11.72
CA ASP A 103 -1.31 8.47 -11.31
C ASP A 103 -1.50 8.36 -9.79
N ARG A 104 -0.42 8.52 -9.01
CA ARG A 104 -0.38 8.39 -7.55
C ARG A 104 -0.76 7.00 -7.03
N GLN A 105 -0.71 5.98 -7.88
CA GLN A 105 -1.02 4.61 -7.50
C GLN A 105 0.21 3.86 -7.00
N LEU A 106 1.41 4.35 -7.28
CA LEU A 106 2.66 3.70 -6.92
C LEU A 106 3.69 4.71 -6.41
N ALA A 107 4.37 4.38 -5.32
CA ALA A 107 5.59 5.05 -4.89
C ALA A 107 6.66 4.01 -4.55
N VAL A 108 7.90 4.30 -4.92
CA VAL A 108 9.02 3.37 -4.78
C VAL A 108 10.19 4.13 -4.17
N ARG A 109 10.86 3.53 -3.18
CA ARG A 109 12.14 3.95 -2.65
C ARG A 109 13.13 2.81 -2.79
N ILE A 110 14.28 3.07 -3.41
CA ILE A 110 15.33 2.07 -3.65
C ILE A 110 16.63 2.52 -3.03
N ASP A 111 17.10 1.74 -2.08
CA ASP A 111 18.38 1.96 -1.43
C ASP A 111 19.41 1.01 -2.04
N LEU A 112 20.25 1.56 -2.91
CA LEU A 112 21.39 0.87 -3.51
C LEU A 112 22.55 0.90 -2.52
N ARG A 113 23.02 -0.27 -2.08
CA ARG A 113 24.20 -0.37 -1.20
C ARG A 113 25.45 -0.68 -2.00
N ASN A 114 26.61 -0.25 -1.47
CA ASN A 114 27.92 -0.41 -2.12
C ASN A 114 28.37 -1.88 -2.23
N ASP A 115 27.74 -2.79 -1.48
CA ASP A 115 27.96 -4.24 -1.53
C ASP A 115 27.21 -4.93 -2.69
N GLY A 116 26.47 -4.16 -3.48
CA GLY A 116 25.63 -4.67 -4.58
C GLY A 116 24.26 -5.16 -4.13
N SER A 117 23.98 -5.15 -2.83
CA SER A 117 22.65 -5.49 -2.32
C SER A 117 21.70 -4.32 -2.51
N VAL A 118 20.44 -4.65 -2.80
CA VAL A 118 19.38 -3.67 -3.01
C VAL A 118 18.35 -3.84 -1.90
N GLY A 119 18.05 -2.74 -1.22
CA GLY A 119 16.94 -2.66 -0.28
C GLY A 119 15.94 -1.60 -0.73
N GLY A 120 14.85 -1.48 0.03
CA GLY A 120 13.90 -0.39 -0.13
C GLY A 120 12.46 -0.83 0.03
N GLU A 121 11.55 0.01 -0.43
CA GLU A 121 10.12 -0.08 -0.14
C GLU A 121 9.29 0.34 -1.35
N VAL A 122 8.18 -0.36 -1.56
CA VAL A 122 7.16 -0.06 -2.55
C VAL A 122 5.84 0.17 -1.83
N LEU A 123 5.20 1.29 -2.13
CA LEU A 123 3.85 1.62 -1.73
C LEU A 123 2.95 1.54 -2.95
N MET A 124 1.89 0.76 -2.87
CA MET A 124 0.88 0.65 -3.90
C MET A 124 -0.47 1.05 -3.33
N GLN A 125 -1.21 1.90 -4.05
CA GLN A 125 -2.61 2.12 -3.78
C GLN A 125 -3.43 1.02 -4.46
N MET A 126 -4.01 0.13 -3.66
CA MET A 126 -4.92 -0.89 -4.17
C MET A 126 -6.33 -0.29 -4.29
N PRO A 127 -6.99 -0.40 -5.46
CA PRO A 127 -8.35 0.08 -5.63
C PRO A 127 -9.31 -0.73 -4.74
N ALA A 128 -10.45 -0.13 -4.40
CA ALA A 128 -11.48 -0.82 -3.63
C ALA A 128 -12.00 -2.00 -4.45
N GLU A 129 -11.86 -3.21 -3.92
CA GLU A 129 -12.25 -4.42 -4.63
C GLU A 129 -13.53 -4.99 -4.03
N LYS A 130 -14.51 -5.29 -4.89
CA LYS A 130 -15.72 -5.99 -4.48
C LYS A 130 -15.46 -7.48 -4.59
N LEU A 131 -15.33 -8.14 -3.45
CA LEU A 131 -15.09 -9.57 -3.38
C LEU A 131 -16.31 -10.34 -3.91
N ALA A 132 -16.07 -11.56 -4.38
CA ALA A 132 -17.14 -12.47 -4.82
C ALA A 132 -18.16 -12.77 -3.69
N SER A 133 -17.79 -12.57 -2.42
CA SER A 133 -18.69 -12.65 -1.25
C SER A 133 -19.69 -11.50 -1.17
N GLY A 134 -19.54 -10.44 -1.97
CA GLY A 134 -20.33 -9.22 -1.90
C GLY A 134 -19.74 -8.15 -0.98
N ASP A 135 -18.68 -8.48 -0.23
CA ASP A 135 -17.96 -7.54 0.63
C ASP A 135 -17.17 -6.53 -0.20
N ILE A 136 -17.13 -5.28 0.26
CA ILE A 136 -16.31 -4.22 -0.35
C ILE A 136 -15.07 -4.06 0.51
N VAL A 137 -13.91 -4.41 -0.05
CA VAL A 137 -12.62 -4.05 0.54
C VAL A 137 -12.36 -2.59 0.16
N PRO A 138 -12.27 -1.65 1.12
CA PRO A 138 -12.01 -0.25 0.80
C PRO A 138 -10.60 -0.10 0.21
N ALA A 139 -10.42 0.92 -0.64
CA ALA A 139 -9.13 1.24 -1.21
C ALA A 139 -8.11 1.48 -0.09
N HIS A 140 -6.97 0.81 -0.16
CA HIS A 140 -5.94 0.89 0.88
C HIS A 140 -4.54 0.96 0.27
N VAL A 141 -3.60 1.54 1.01
CA VAL A 141 -2.18 1.55 0.61
C VAL A 141 -1.52 0.31 1.19
N GLN A 142 -0.92 -0.50 0.31
CA GLN A 142 -0.10 -1.65 0.68
C GLN A 142 1.38 -1.25 0.61
N SER A 143 2.12 -1.52 1.69
CA SER A 143 3.58 -1.33 1.77
C SER A 143 4.26 -2.70 1.65
N MET A 144 5.21 -2.81 0.74
CA MET A 144 5.97 -4.01 0.41
C MET A 144 7.47 -3.70 0.47
N GLY A 145 8.25 -4.57 1.10
CA GLY A 145 9.70 -4.45 1.11
C GLY A 145 10.30 -5.06 -0.16
N LEU A 146 11.42 -4.52 -0.63
CA LEU A 146 12.26 -5.21 -1.61
C LEU A 146 13.00 -6.35 -0.89
N ALA A 147 12.95 -7.55 -1.44
CA ALA A 147 13.66 -8.70 -0.91
C ALA A 147 15.17 -8.52 -1.13
N LEU A 148 15.96 -8.64 -0.05
CA LEU A 148 17.41 -8.66 -0.15
C LEU A 148 17.85 -9.88 -0.98
N ARG A 149 18.68 -9.63 -1.98
CA ARG A 149 19.51 -10.65 -2.63
C ARG A 149 20.94 -10.57 -2.12
#